data_AF-J8TW96-F1
#
_entry.id   AF-J8TW96-F1
#
_cell.length_a   1.000
_cell.length_b   1.000
_cell.length_c   1.000
_cell.angle_alpha   90.00
_cell.angle_beta   90.00
_cell.angle_gamma   90.00
#
_symmetry.space_group_name_H-M   'P 1'
#
loop_
_entity.id
_entity.type
_entity.pdbx_description
1 polymer ?
#
loop_
_entity_poly.entity_id
_entity_poly.type
_entity_poly.pdbx_seq_one_letter_code
_entity_poly.pdbx_strand_id
1 'polypeptide(L)'
;MSASLIYDLAPIGSVVAWSDGTARPPKRFKKKLAAWKTRNSRGQLIRKEGERSLGASILSPYFTLHEGDFGANGVIAIRIHRTFSLDSTLTFKVIERPALG
;
A
#
# COMPACT_ATOMS: atom_id res chain seq x y z
N MET A 1 7.11 9.26 -5.64
CA MET A 1 7.80 9.42 -4.34
C MET A 1 8.27 8.04 -3.88
N SER A 2 9.28 7.96 -3.02
CA SER A 2 9.72 6.70 -2.39
C SER A 2 8.81 6.30 -1.24
N ALA A 3 8.95 5.06 -0.76
CA ALA A 3 8.25 4.56 0.42
C ALA A 3 8.59 5.37 1.70
N SER A 4 9.85 5.77 1.90
CA SER A 4 10.28 6.63 3.01
C SER A 4 9.50 7.94 3.08
N LEU A 5 9.32 8.63 1.95
CA LEU A 5 8.58 9.90 1.91
C LEU A 5 7.10 9.74 2.30
N ILE A 6 6.47 8.61 1.97
CA ILE A 6 5.11 8.32 2.42
C ILE A 6 5.08 8.10 3.93
N TYR A 7 6.06 7.34 4.44
CA TYR A 7 6.19 7.10 5.87
C TYR A 7 6.38 8.40 6.65
N ASP A 8 7.15 9.35 6.15
CA ASP A 8 7.40 10.60 6.86
C ASP A 8 6.25 11.61 6.69
N LEU A 9 5.74 11.79 5.46
CA LEU A 9 4.86 12.92 5.12
C LEU A 9 3.37 12.61 5.08
N ALA A 10 2.96 11.36 4.82
CA ALA A 10 1.55 11.04 4.59
C ALA A 10 0.84 10.73 5.92
N PRO A 11 -0.17 11.49 6.38
CA PRO A 11 -0.87 11.15 7.62
C PRO A 11 -1.60 9.81 7.52
N ILE A 12 -1.76 9.11 8.65
CA ILE A 12 -2.62 7.92 8.73
C ILE A 12 -4.03 8.31 8.29
N GLY A 13 -4.67 7.46 7.48
CA GLY A 13 -5.92 7.72 6.79
C GLY A 13 -5.76 8.21 5.34
N SER A 14 -4.54 8.55 4.90
CA SER A 14 -4.29 8.99 3.52
C SER A 14 -4.45 7.86 2.51
N VAL A 15 -5.03 8.15 1.35
CA VAL A 15 -5.06 7.20 0.22
C VAL A 15 -3.76 7.31 -0.55
N VAL A 16 -2.99 6.23 -0.60
CA VAL A 16 -1.71 6.12 -1.28
C VAL A 16 -1.84 5.14 -2.44
N ALA A 17 -1.47 5.57 -3.64
CA ALA A 17 -1.24 4.67 -4.77
C ALA A 17 0.22 4.25 -4.85
N TRP A 18 0.45 3.01 -5.28
CA TRP A 18 1.77 2.49 -5.62
C TRP A 18 1.79 1.96 -7.06
N SER A 19 2.96 2.05 -7.70
CA SER A 19 3.20 1.56 -9.05
C SER A 19 4.64 1.10 -9.21
N ASP A 20 4.84 0.00 -9.94
CA ASP A 20 6.16 -0.48 -10.39
C ASP A 20 6.62 0.15 -11.73
N GLY A 21 5.88 1.15 -12.24
CA GLY A 21 6.18 1.82 -13.50
C GLY A 21 5.88 1.00 -14.76
N THR A 22 5.39 -0.24 -14.61
CA THR A 22 5.10 -1.11 -15.76
C THR A 22 3.81 -0.68 -16.47
N ALA A 23 3.80 -0.74 -17.80
CA ALA A 23 2.61 -0.40 -18.58
C ALA A 23 1.48 -1.41 -18.34
N ARG A 24 0.24 -0.89 -18.27
CA ARG A 24 -0.95 -1.72 -18.05
C ARG A 24 -1.08 -2.76 -19.17
N PRO A 25 -1.06 -4.07 -18.86
CA PRO A 25 -1.18 -5.11 -19.88
C PRO A 25 -2.59 -5.11 -20.49
N PRO A 26 -2.72 -5.49 -21.79
CA PRO A 26 -4.01 -5.60 -22.45
C PRO A 26 -5.00 -6.48 -21.71
N LYS A 27 -6.29 -6.10 -21.73
CA LYS A 27 -7.38 -6.80 -21.01
C LYS A 27 -7.49 -8.30 -21.32
N ARG A 28 -7.05 -8.73 -22.51
CA ARG A 28 -7.02 -10.14 -22.92
C ARG A 28 -6.11 -11.02 -22.06
N PHE A 29 -5.03 -10.46 -21.50
CA PHE A 29 -4.09 -11.20 -20.66
C PHE A 29 -4.50 -11.14 -19.18
N LYS A 30 -5.62 -11.80 -18.82
CA LYS A 30 -6.22 -11.76 -17.47
C LYS A 30 -5.21 -12.03 -16.34
N LYS A 31 -4.34 -13.04 -16.48
CA LYS A 31 -3.31 -13.39 -15.49
C LYS A 31 -2.28 -12.27 -15.31
N LYS A 32 -1.72 -11.74 -16.42
CA LYS A 32 -0.77 -10.62 -16.37
C LYS A 32 -1.42 -9.37 -15.81
N LEU A 33 -2.68 -9.11 -16.15
CA LEU A 33 -3.44 -7.96 -15.65
C LEU A 33 -3.72 -8.06 -14.15
N ALA A 34 -4.05 -9.24 -13.64
CA ALA A 34 -4.20 -9.45 -12.20
C ALA A 34 -2.87 -9.22 -11.46
N ALA A 35 -1.76 -9.78 -11.95
CA ALA A 35 -0.43 -9.56 -11.38
C ALA A 35 0.04 -8.10 -11.51
N TRP A 36 -0.38 -7.39 -12.55
CA TRP A 36 -0.10 -5.97 -12.71
C TRP A 36 -0.87 -5.13 -11.69
N LYS A 37 -2.17 -5.41 -11.49
CA LYS A 37 -3.01 -4.69 -10.52
C LYS A 37 -2.47 -4.79 -9.10
N THR A 38 -1.96 -5.95 -8.69
CA THR A 38 -1.39 -6.10 -7.35
C THR A 38 -0.18 -5.17 -7.11
N ARG A 39 0.60 -4.86 -8.15
CA ARG A 39 1.73 -3.91 -8.10
C ARG A 39 1.37 -2.48 -8.50
N ASN A 40 0.16 -2.25 -8.99
CA ASN A 40 -0.35 -0.98 -9.49
C ASN A 40 -1.75 -0.75 -8.95
N SER A 41 -1.82 -0.54 -7.64
CA SER A 41 -3.07 -0.38 -6.90
C SER A 41 -2.97 0.82 -5.97
N ARG A 42 -4.06 1.08 -5.23
CA ARG A 42 -4.13 2.13 -4.22
C ARG A 42 -4.76 1.58 -2.96
N GLY A 43 -4.47 2.22 -1.83
CA GLY A 43 -5.01 1.81 -0.54
C GLY A 43 -4.88 2.90 0.50
N GLN A 44 -5.66 2.77 1.56
CA GLN A 44 -5.65 3.70 2.67
C GLN A 44 -4.52 3.35 3.65
N LEU A 45 -3.75 4.34 4.06
CA LEU A 45 -2.69 4.17 5.04
C LEU A 45 -3.30 3.96 6.42
N ILE A 46 -3.24 2.72 6.92
CA ILE A 46 -3.87 2.36 8.20
C ILE A 46 -2.86 2.20 9.34
N ARG A 47 -1.59 1.96 9.02
CA ARG A 47 -0.53 1.76 10.02
C ARG A 47 0.81 2.25 9.49
N LYS A 48 1.58 2.87 10.37
CA LYS A 48 3.01 3.11 10.23
C LYS A 48 3.70 2.51 11.44
N GLU A 49 4.76 1.76 11.22
CA GLU A 49 5.56 1.17 12.28
C GLU A 49 7.02 1.59 12.09
N GLY A 50 7.59 2.17 13.13
CA GLY A 50 8.98 2.62 13.15
C GLY A 50 9.96 1.45 13.20
N GLU A 51 11.24 1.81 13.14
CA GLU A 51 12.30 0.88 13.45
C GLU A 51 12.07 0.31 14.85
N ARG A 52 12.04 -1.02 14.96
CA ARG A 52 11.86 -1.70 16.24
C ARG A 52 12.94 -2.75 16.44
N SER A 53 13.57 -2.72 17.62
CA SER A 53 14.53 -3.73 18.05
C SER A 53 13.77 -4.94 18.61
N LEU A 54 13.90 -6.09 17.93
CA LEU A 54 13.37 -7.37 18.41
C LEU A 54 14.56 -8.24 18.87
N GLY A 55 14.89 -8.15 20.16
CA GLY A 55 16.09 -8.81 20.70
C GLY A 55 17.37 -8.26 20.06
N ALA A 56 18.13 -9.12 19.39
CA ALA A 56 19.36 -8.73 18.69
C ALA A 56 19.16 -8.24 17.25
N SER A 57 17.92 -8.27 16.72
CA SER A 57 17.63 -7.90 15.33
C SER A 57 16.88 -6.58 15.24
N ILE A 58 17.35 -5.71 14.36
CA ILE A 58 16.67 -4.46 14.00
C ILE A 58 15.71 -4.76 12.85
N LEU A 59 14.43 -4.45 13.05
CA LEU A 59 13.42 -4.54 11.99
C LEU A 59 13.29 -3.18 11.31
N SER A 60 13.48 -3.17 9.98
CA SER A 60 13.29 -1.97 9.17
C SER A 60 11.87 -1.40 9.33
N PRO A 61 11.70 -0.07 9.30
CA PRO A 61 10.38 0.53 9.37
C PRO A 61 9.50 0.08 8.20
N TYR A 62 8.20 -0.02 8.45
CA TYR A 62 7.23 -0.39 7.44
C TYR A 62 5.92 0.35 7.62
N PHE A 63 5.10 0.36 6.58
CA PHE A 63 3.73 0.84 6.67
C PHE A 63 2.78 -0.13 5.99
N THR A 64 1.53 -0.09 6.41
CA THR A 64 0.48 -0.97 5.89
C THR A 64 -0.63 -0.14 5.25
N LEU A 65 -0.94 -0.49 4.01
CA LEU A 65 -2.05 0.05 3.24
C LEU A 65 -3.20 -0.97 3.19
N HIS A 66 -4.43 -0.50 3.38
CA HIS A 66 -5.64 -1.26 3.13
C HIS A 66 -6.11 -1.01 1.69
N GLU A 67 -6.03 -2.04 0.85
CA GLU A 67 -6.38 -1.96 -0.58
C GLU A 67 -7.91 -2.01 -0.79
N GLY A 68 -8.61 -2.79 0.03
CA GLY A 68 -10.06 -2.89 -0.02
C GLY A 68 -10.62 -4.12 0.68
N ASP A 69 -11.94 -4.12 0.79
CA ASP A 69 -12.74 -5.18 1.40
C ASP A 69 -13.57 -5.89 0.33
N PHE A 70 -13.61 -7.22 0.39
CA PHE A 70 -14.40 -8.08 -0.48
C PHE A 70 -15.43 -8.82 0.33
N GLY A 71 -16.66 -8.86 -0.18
CA GLY A 71 -17.78 -9.47 0.51
C GLY A 71 -19.11 -9.25 -0.19
N ALA A 72 -20.17 -9.79 0.38
CA ALA A 72 -21.53 -9.70 -0.15
C ALA A 72 -22.53 -9.45 0.98
N ASN A 73 -23.66 -8.81 0.67
CA ASN A 73 -24.77 -8.58 1.60
C ASN A 73 -24.35 -7.87 2.90
N GLY A 74 -23.43 -6.90 2.82
CA GLY A 74 -22.94 -6.17 3.99
C GLY A 74 -21.94 -6.93 4.86
N VAL A 75 -21.60 -8.18 4.53
CA VAL A 75 -20.57 -8.96 5.21
C VAL A 75 -19.24 -8.79 4.49
N ILE A 76 -18.21 -8.33 5.21
CA ILE A 76 -16.83 -8.31 4.70
C ILE A 76 -16.22 -9.70 4.94
N ALA A 77 -15.98 -10.44 3.86
CA ALA A 77 -15.37 -11.77 3.92
C ALA A 77 -13.84 -11.69 3.91
N ILE A 78 -13.25 -10.73 3.18
CA ILE A 78 -11.80 -10.60 3.01
C ILE A 78 -11.41 -9.12 3.09
N ARG A 79 -10.40 -8.80 3.91
CA ARG A 79 -9.69 -7.51 3.86
C ARG A 79 -8.33 -7.70 3.22
N ILE A 80 -7.99 -6.85 2.26
CA ILE A 80 -6.67 -6.90 1.61
C ILE A 80 -5.76 -5.84 2.23
N HIS A 81 -4.76 -6.29 2.97
CA HIS A 81 -3.68 -5.43 3.48
C HIS A 81 -2.39 -5.66 2.70
N ARG A 82 -1.66 -4.58 2.47
CA ARG A 82 -0.31 -4.61 1.89
C ARG A 82 0.66 -3.89 2.80
N THR A 83 1.72 -4.58 3.17
CA THR A 83 2.81 -4.02 3.94
C THR A 83 4.00 -3.73 3.05
N PHE A 84 4.57 -2.53 3.18
CA PHE A 84 5.73 -2.07 2.44
C PHE A 84 6.85 -1.65 3.40
N SER A 85 8.05 -2.14 3.14
CA SER A 85 9.29 -1.60 3.73
C SER A 85 9.63 -0.25 3.10
N LEU A 86 10.39 0.58 3.81
CA LEU A 86 10.92 1.84 3.27
C LEU A 86 11.89 1.62 2.10
N ASP A 87 12.50 0.44 2.01
CA ASP A 87 13.43 0.07 0.94
C ASP A 87 12.74 -0.38 -0.36
N SER A 88 11.41 -0.25 -0.42
CA SER A 88 10.65 -0.66 -1.60
C SER A 88 11.06 0.16 -2.84
N THR A 89 11.36 -0.53 -3.93
CA THR A 89 11.64 0.06 -5.25
C THR A 89 10.39 0.58 -5.96
N LEU A 90 9.21 0.42 -5.36
CA LEU A 90 7.96 0.93 -5.90
C LEU A 90 7.87 2.45 -5.78
N THR A 91 7.16 3.04 -6.72
CA THR A 91 6.82 4.46 -6.66
C THR A 91 5.49 4.64 -5.96
N PHE A 92 5.44 5.58 -5.03
CA PHE A 92 4.23 5.91 -4.27
C PHE A 92 3.77 7.33 -4.55
N LYS A 93 2.46 7.55 -4.43
CA LYS A 93 1.80 8.85 -4.57
C LYS A 93 0.62 8.94 -3.62
N VAL A 94 0.59 10.00 -2.79
CA VAL A 94 -0.61 10.35 -2.02
C VAL A 94 -1.65 10.92 -2.99
N ILE A 95 -2.79 10.26 -3.10
CA ILE A 95 -3.93 10.70 -3.93
C ILE A 95 -4.87 11.57 -3.09
N GLU A 96 -5.09 11.18 -1.84
CA GLU A 96 -6.03 11.83 -0.95
C GLU A 96 -5.45 11.87 0.45
N ARG A 97 -5.69 12.98 1.15
CA ARG A 97 -5.37 13.13 2.57
C ARG A 97 -6.68 13.18 3.35
N PRO A 98 -6.74 12.57 4.54
CA PRO A 98 -7.91 12.69 5.39
C PRO A 98 -8.14 14.17 5.70
N ALA A 99 -9.40 14.56 5.82
CA ALA A 99 -9.75 15.87 6.32
C ALA A 99 -9.10 16.06 7.69
N LEU A 100 -8.39 17.17 7.86
CA LEU A 100 -7.92 17.59 9.17
C LEU A 100 -9.20 17.88 9.98
N GLY A 101 -9.41 17.10 11.03
CA GLY A 101 -10.45 17.37 12.02
C GLY A 101 -10.18 18.65 12.78
#